data_AF-A0A914MM70-F1
#
_entry.id   AF-A0A914MM70-F1
#
_cell.length_a   1.000
_cell.length_b   1.000
_cell.length_c   1.000
_cell.angle_alpha   90.00
_cell.angle_beta   90.00
_cell.angle_gamma   90.00
#
_symmetry.space_group_name_H-M   'P 1'
#
loop_
_entity.id
_entity.type
_entity.pdbx_description
1 polymer ?
#
loop_
_entity_poly.entity_id
_entity_poly.type
_entity_poly.pdbx_seq_one_letter_code
_entity_poly.pdbx_strand_id
1 'polypeptide(L)'
;MKFFNNKILSSATMALVVFLLLFPLKVNNAKEKVKESESKIVGLAEHKLDEDNKVILAEGSNVVKTLGDVKHYKKRFADRGCDVGLGKEDIIIHYDGSVEDGCTVDLLTSTNKKNGIKFKVGMDYENGCLTNSSIDNLIPFVYGLTNEEIEKHRSGPIISDKECKGCGDKNKCITKTGLEVGWEGTNESISFVAKPIGELQNTLLPLKHEENGENSEIEMEIREFKKGPKISLKNHLDKGAMKINLNNAFSCLENKEKSIVSLNIWEIEGDTSPDPEKKNLFVFHLLPGHEAGCSLYIKFSVNDFALLTIESSEGGRMKTSSSSSKIFWIIIAVTVFIVCLLSVLATVLIYFICRKKSSKPKEENKNVSPYSLAKKPSDPKLKEPVKPKPKRRVKTEDKYETITTKISLPAVNTKKRGPKPGIKPKTDIKPGTKAGKLKTIGPTQRTMEVSKMTQMENGEDPVPDNVQ
;
A
#
# COMPACT_ATOMS: atom_id res chain seq x y z
N MET A 1 62.06 64.77 -1.21
CA MET A 1 61.86 63.30 -1.39
C MET A 1 60.89 62.79 -0.33
N LYS A 2 59.70 62.34 -0.74
CA LYS A 2 58.85 61.33 -0.05
C LYS A 2 57.57 61.13 -0.88
N PHE A 3 57.74 60.52 -2.05
CA PHE A 3 56.69 59.76 -2.71
C PHE A 3 56.59 58.39 -2.01
N PHE A 4 55.43 57.74 -2.12
CA PHE A 4 55.00 56.46 -1.53
C PHE A 4 54.32 56.55 -0.16
N ASN A 5 52.98 56.45 -0.18
CA ASN A 5 52.18 55.51 0.65
C ASN A 5 50.67 55.78 0.64
N ASN A 6 50.05 56.00 -0.53
CA ASN A 6 48.57 56.06 -0.62
C ASN A 6 47.94 55.16 -1.69
N LYS A 7 48.74 54.38 -2.45
CA LYS A 7 48.20 53.41 -3.43
C LYS A 7 47.92 52.01 -2.86
N ILE A 8 48.44 51.68 -1.68
CA ILE A 8 48.34 50.30 -1.14
C ILE A 8 46.97 50.04 -0.50
N LEU A 9 46.35 51.05 0.13
CA LEU A 9 45.08 50.86 0.86
C LEU A 9 43.85 50.75 -0.06
N SER A 10 43.90 51.31 -1.28
CA SER A 10 42.82 51.19 -2.27
C SER A 10 42.85 49.86 -3.03
N SER A 11 44.02 49.24 -3.14
CA SER A 11 44.19 47.96 -3.85
C SER A 11 43.74 46.78 -2.98
N ALA A 12 44.07 46.79 -1.69
CA ALA A 12 43.68 45.73 -0.77
C ALA A 12 42.14 45.67 -0.55
N THR A 13 41.47 46.82 -0.55
CA THR A 13 40.00 46.89 -0.38
C THR A 13 39.26 46.48 -1.65
N MET A 14 39.74 46.86 -2.84
CA MET A 14 39.18 46.32 -4.09
C MET A 14 39.44 44.82 -4.23
N ALA A 15 40.64 44.33 -3.87
CA ALA A 15 40.96 42.92 -3.94
C ALA A 15 40.05 42.08 -3.03
N LEU A 16 39.74 42.55 -1.80
CA LEU A 16 38.85 41.84 -0.88
C LEU A 16 37.39 41.81 -1.37
N VAL A 17 36.89 42.92 -1.94
CA VAL A 17 35.54 43.01 -2.51
C VAL A 17 35.43 42.16 -3.78
N VAL A 18 36.48 42.14 -4.61
CA VAL A 18 36.56 41.26 -5.78
C VAL A 18 36.71 39.80 -5.37
N PHE A 19 37.43 39.47 -4.29
CA PHE A 19 37.52 38.10 -3.77
C PHE A 19 36.18 37.61 -3.19
N LEU A 20 35.43 38.48 -2.52
CA LEU A 20 34.06 38.17 -2.04
C LEU A 20 33.04 38.06 -3.18
N LEU A 21 33.24 38.75 -4.31
CA LEU A 21 32.40 38.63 -5.51
C LEU A 21 32.84 37.48 -6.43
N LEU A 22 34.11 37.04 -6.37
CA LEU A 22 34.69 35.95 -7.15
C LEU A 22 34.85 34.64 -6.38
N PHE A 23 34.40 34.57 -5.12
CA PHE A 23 33.87 33.33 -4.59
C PHE A 23 32.41 33.26 -5.05
N PRO A 24 32.12 32.69 -6.25
CA PRO A 24 30.87 31.96 -6.30
C PRO A 24 31.03 30.97 -5.16
N LEU A 25 30.16 31.09 -4.17
CA LEU A 25 29.72 29.98 -3.37
C LEU A 25 29.37 28.87 -4.38
N LYS A 26 30.38 28.12 -4.83
CA LYS A 26 30.32 26.66 -4.98
C LYS A 26 30.08 26.15 -3.56
N VAL A 27 28.94 26.53 -2.98
CA VAL A 27 28.08 25.56 -2.35
C VAL A 27 27.96 24.55 -3.47
N ASN A 28 28.76 23.50 -3.37
CA ASN A 28 28.52 22.27 -4.05
C ASN A 28 27.13 21.87 -3.55
N ASN A 29 26.12 22.45 -4.20
CA ASN A 29 24.82 21.86 -4.39
C ASN A 29 25.12 20.66 -5.30
N ALA A 30 25.86 19.68 -4.76
CA ALA A 30 25.36 18.33 -4.80
C ALA A 30 23.95 18.45 -4.21
N LYS A 31 23.00 18.87 -5.05
CA LYS A 31 21.68 18.27 -5.08
C LYS A 31 21.99 16.81 -5.35
N GLU A 32 22.45 16.12 -4.31
CA GLU A 32 22.01 14.78 -4.04
C GLU A 32 20.52 14.90 -4.28
N LYS A 33 20.10 14.43 -5.46
CA LYS A 33 18.69 14.25 -5.72
C LYS A 33 18.35 13.20 -4.68
N VAL A 34 17.99 13.67 -3.49
CA VAL A 34 17.18 12.93 -2.55
C VAL A 34 16.03 12.53 -3.43
N LYS A 35 16.13 11.29 -3.91
CA LYS A 35 15.11 10.65 -4.70
C LYS A 35 14.02 10.55 -3.66
N GLU A 36 13.15 11.55 -3.63
CA GLU A 36 11.99 11.60 -2.76
C GLU A 36 11.22 10.34 -3.13
N SER A 37 11.51 9.26 -2.41
CA SER A 37 10.83 8.00 -2.59
C SER A 37 9.42 8.29 -2.16
N GLU A 38 8.49 8.29 -3.12
CA GLU A 38 7.07 8.43 -2.82
C GLU A 38 6.74 7.47 -1.68
N SER A 39 6.38 8.04 -0.52
CA SER A 39 6.08 7.26 0.68
C SER A 39 4.94 6.32 0.36
N LYS A 40 5.14 5.01 0.54
CA LYS A 40 4.10 4.01 0.29
C LYS A 40 3.01 4.13 1.35
N ILE A 41 1.76 3.93 0.95
CA ILE A 41 0.58 4.00 1.81
C ILE A 41 0.04 2.59 2.06
N VAL A 42 -0.34 2.30 3.30
CA VAL A 42 -0.95 1.03 3.72
C VAL A 42 -2.22 1.28 4.55
N GLY A 43 -3.19 0.38 4.42
CA GLY A 43 -4.38 0.36 5.25
C GLY A 43 -5.47 1.35 4.84
N LEU A 44 -6.63 1.19 5.49
CA LEU A 44 -7.83 2.00 5.31
C LEU A 44 -7.61 3.45 5.78
N ALA A 45 -6.87 3.61 6.88
CA ALA A 45 -6.52 4.88 7.50
C ALA A 45 -5.34 5.61 6.81
N GLU A 46 -4.82 5.07 5.70
CA GLU A 46 -3.76 5.66 4.88
C GLU A 46 -2.46 5.92 5.67
N HIS A 47 -2.01 4.90 6.40
CA HIS A 47 -0.73 4.93 7.11
C HIS A 47 0.45 4.99 6.15
N LYS A 48 1.57 5.57 6.58
CA LYS A 48 2.75 5.72 5.73
C LYS A 48 3.82 4.69 6.09
N LEU A 49 4.54 4.20 5.09
CA LEU A 49 5.77 3.44 5.31
C LEU A 49 6.98 4.38 5.24
N ASP A 50 7.86 4.26 6.22
CA ASP A 50 9.17 4.92 6.23
C ASP A 50 10.18 4.20 5.31
N GLU A 51 11.42 4.70 5.28
CA GLU A 51 12.52 4.13 4.48
C GLU A 51 12.92 2.70 4.92
N ASP A 52 12.66 2.34 6.18
CA ASP A 52 12.92 1.04 6.78
C ASP A 52 11.72 0.07 6.67
N ASN A 53 10.64 0.46 5.98
CA ASN A 53 9.34 -0.22 5.92
C ASN A 53 8.63 -0.38 7.28
N LYS A 54 8.87 0.52 8.23
CA LYS A 54 8.02 0.65 9.42
C LYS A 54 6.83 1.54 9.11
N VAL A 55 5.74 1.28 9.82
CA VAL A 55 4.50 2.03 9.69
C VAL A 55 4.51 3.24 10.61
N ILE A 56 4.32 4.40 10.02
CA ILE A 56 3.93 5.63 10.69
C ILE A 56 2.39 5.68 10.68
N LEU A 57 1.78 5.51 11.85
CA LEU A 57 0.33 5.53 11.98
C LEU A 57 -0.25 6.91 11.59
N ALA A 58 -1.50 6.91 11.15
CA ALA A 58 -2.17 8.13 10.75
C ALA A 58 -2.47 8.99 12.00
N GLU A 59 -2.47 10.30 11.85
CA GLU A 59 -2.79 11.20 12.97
C GLU A 59 -4.21 10.89 13.50
N GLY A 60 -4.36 10.82 14.82
CA GLY A 60 -5.62 10.47 15.47
C GLY A 60 -5.95 8.98 15.48
N SER A 61 -5.01 8.11 15.11
CA SER A 61 -5.18 6.65 15.22
C SER A 61 -5.49 6.24 16.66
N ASN A 62 -6.58 5.49 16.85
CA ASN A 62 -7.02 4.98 18.16
C ASN A 62 -7.58 3.56 18.02
N VAL A 63 -7.69 2.84 19.14
CA VAL A 63 -8.28 1.50 19.20
C VAL A 63 -9.78 1.58 19.47
N VAL A 64 -10.56 0.81 18.69
CA VAL A 64 -11.99 0.59 18.93
C VAL A 64 -12.16 -0.28 20.17
N LYS A 65 -12.78 0.26 21.23
CA LYS A 65 -12.98 -0.44 22.52
C LYS A 65 -14.46 -0.65 22.85
N THR A 66 -15.34 0.15 22.25
CA THR A 66 -16.77 0.18 22.55
C THR A 66 -17.60 0.11 21.28
N LEU A 67 -18.90 -0.20 21.43
CA LEU A 67 -19.85 -0.12 20.32
C LEU A 67 -20.01 1.31 19.79
N GLY A 68 -19.75 2.33 20.62
CA GLY A 68 -19.71 3.73 20.18
C GLY A 68 -18.58 3.96 19.17
N ASP A 69 -17.40 3.41 19.46
CA ASP A 69 -16.22 3.51 18.58
C ASP A 69 -16.47 2.79 17.25
N VAL A 70 -17.16 1.65 17.27
CA VAL A 70 -17.57 0.93 16.05
C VAL A 70 -18.48 1.80 15.18
N LYS A 71 -19.46 2.49 15.77
CA LYS A 71 -20.33 3.43 15.03
C LYS A 71 -19.51 4.57 14.41
N HIS A 72 -18.52 5.08 15.14
CA HIS A 72 -17.61 6.10 14.62
C HIS A 72 -16.75 5.57 13.47
N TYR A 73 -16.20 4.36 13.58
CA TYR A 73 -15.46 3.68 12.53
C TYR A 73 -16.31 3.56 11.26
N LYS A 74 -17.52 2.99 11.36
CA LYS A 74 -18.43 2.80 10.21
C LYS A 74 -18.79 4.12 9.55
N LYS A 75 -19.07 5.15 10.34
CA LYS A 75 -19.37 6.50 9.82
C LYS A 75 -18.16 7.10 9.09
N ARG A 76 -16.95 6.95 9.65
CA ARG A 76 -15.73 7.54 9.11
C ARG A 76 -15.30 6.90 7.78
N PHE A 77 -15.54 5.60 7.65
CA PHE A 77 -15.10 4.80 6.52
C PHE A 77 -16.25 4.20 5.72
N ALA A 78 -17.41 4.87 5.68
CA ALA A 78 -18.63 4.33 5.07
C ALA A 78 -18.43 3.78 3.64
N ASP A 79 -17.55 4.40 2.84
CA ASP A 79 -17.34 4.04 1.44
C ASP A 79 -16.26 2.97 1.20
N ARG A 80 -15.42 2.66 2.20
CA ARG A 80 -14.20 1.83 2.02
C ARG A 80 -13.92 0.81 3.14
N GLY A 81 -14.50 1.04 4.31
CA GLY A 81 -14.33 0.21 5.49
C GLY A 81 -15.29 -0.97 5.46
N CYS A 82 -14.89 -2.08 6.06
CA CYS A 82 -15.78 -3.24 6.15
C CYS A 82 -16.91 -3.00 7.16
N ASP A 83 -18.00 -3.76 7.00
CA ASP A 83 -19.01 -3.85 8.05
C ASP A 83 -18.46 -4.66 9.23
N VAL A 84 -18.09 -3.95 10.30
CA VAL A 84 -17.43 -4.55 11.47
C VAL A 84 -18.33 -4.56 12.71
N GLY A 85 -18.28 -5.66 13.46
CA GLY A 85 -18.83 -5.80 14.80
C GLY A 85 -17.72 -5.97 15.83
N LEU A 86 -17.98 -5.56 17.07
CA LEU A 86 -17.11 -5.83 18.22
C LEU A 86 -17.85 -6.72 19.22
N GLY A 87 -17.51 -8.00 19.22
CA GLY A 87 -17.95 -8.98 20.20
C GLY A 87 -17.10 -8.96 21.47
N LYS A 88 -17.46 -9.79 22.44
CA LYS A 88 -16.69 -9.93 23.69
C LYS A 88 -15.30 -10.50 23.47
N GLU A 89 -15.18 -11.46 22.54
CA GLU A 89 -13.95 -12.21 22.29
C GLU A 89 -13.39 -11.98 20.88
N ASP A 90 -14.19 -11.43 19.97
CA ASP A 90 -13.88 -11.35 18.55
C ASP A 90 -14.25 -9.99 17.95
N ILE A 91 -13.42 -9.53 17.02
CA ILE A 91 -13.74 -8.53 16.01
C ILE A 91 -14.35 -9.29 14.84
N ILE A 92 -15.58 -8.97 14.46
CA ILE A 92 -16.33 -9.66 13.42
C ILE A 92 -16.36 -8.77 12.18
N ILE A 93 -16.01 -9.31 11.03
CA ILE A 93 -16.12 -8.65 9.74
C ILE A 93 -17.20 -9.37 8.96
N HIS A 94 -18.30 -8.69 8.65
CA HIS A 94 -19.38 -9.22 7.83
C HIS A 94 -19.06 -9.00 6.35
N TYR A 95 -19.38 -9.99 5.53
CA TYR A 95 -19.18 -9.99 4.10
C TYR A 95 -20.48 -10.35 3.39
N ASP A 96 -20.98 -9.40 2.59
CA ASP A 96 -22.18 -9.57 1.77
C ASP A 96 -21.85 -9.69 0.26
N GLY A 97 -20.58 -9.53 -0.12
CA GLY A 97 -20.11 -9.58 -1.51
C GLY A 97 -20.51 -8.37 -2.37
N SER A 98 -21.27 -7.41 -1.83
CA SER A 98 -21.88 -6.30 -2.58
C SER A 98 -20.94 -5.10 -2.78
N VAL A 99 -19.81 -5.07 -2.08
CA VAL A 99 -18.90 -3.92 -2.09
C VAL A 99 -18.09 -3.90 -3.39
N GLU A 100 -18.39 -2.94 -4.28
CA GLU A 100 -17.80 -2.79 -5.62
C GLU A 100 -16.26 -2.78 -5.61
N ASP A 101 -15.68 -2.23 -4.54
CA ASP A 101 -14.23 -2.01 -4.40
C ASP A 101 -13.60 -2.95 -3.36
N GLY A 102 -14.41 -3.84 -2.79
CA GLY A 102 -14.04 -4.57 -1.59
C GLY A 102 -13.97 -3.65 -0.38
N CYS A 103 -13.50 -4.16 0.74
CA CYS A 103 -13.41 -3.39 1.96
C CYS A 103 -12.13 -3.74 2.73
N THR A 104 -11.60 -2.77 3.47
CA THR A 104 -10.35 -2.92 4.22
C THR A 104 -10.58 -2.77 5.72
N VAL A 105 -9.83 -3.50 6.53
CA VAL A 105 -9.69 -3.25 7.97
C VAL A 105 -8.23 -3.13 8.36
N ASP A 106 -7.98 -2.24 9.33
CA ASP A 106 -6.67 -2.03 9.93
C ASP A 106 -6.67 -2.63 11.33
N LEU A 107 -5.79 -3.61 11.56
CA LEU A 107 -5.72 -4.35 12.82
C LEU A 107 -4.34 -4.19 13.45
N LEU A 108 -4.28 -3.84 14.73
CA LEU A 108 -3.04 -3.88 15.50
C LEU A 108 -2.80 -5.29 16.05
N THR A 109 -1.55 -5.75 16.04
CA THR A 109 -1.17 -7.05 16.59
C THR A 109 0.20 -7.03 17.31
N SER A 110 0.45 -8.03 18.15
CA SER A 110 1.67 -8.12 18.97
C SER A 110 2.89 -8.58 18.18
N THR A 111 4.09 -8.25 18.68
CA THR A 111 5.40 -8.57 18.04
C THR A 111 5.63 -10.07 17.85
N ASN A 112 5.03 -10.90 18.69
CA ASN A 112 5.20 -12.36 18.65
C ASN A 112 4.47 -13.01 17.45
N LYS A 113 3.62 -12.26 16.74
CA LYS A 113 2.79 -12.77 15.63
C LYS A 113 3.39 -12.54 14.24
N LYS A 114 4.62 -11.99 14.12
CA LYS A 114 5.29 -11.81 12.81
C LYS A 114 5.36 -13.08 11.95
N ASN A 115 5.29 -14.26 12.58
CA ASN A 115 5.37 -15.55 11.88
C ASN A 115 4.01 -16.16 11.50
N GLY A 116 2.88 -15.53 11.86
CA GLY A 116 1.57 -16.02 11.44
C GLY A 116 0.37 -15.32 12.06
N ILE A 117 -0.73 -15.33 11.30
CA ILE A 117 -2.05 -14.84 11.70
C ILE A 117 -3.03 -15.99 11.84
N LYS A 118 -3.97 -15.85 12.77
CA LYS A 118 -5.09 -16.78 12.97
C LYS A 118 -6.38 -15.99 12.99
N PHE A 119 -7.38 -16.52 12.31
CA PHE A 119 -8.73 -15.99 12.30
C PHE A 119 -9.70 -17.13 12.05
N LYS A 120 -10.97 -16.94 12.41
CA LYS A 120 -12.02 -17.88 12.06
C LYS A 120 -12.78 -17.34 10.86
N VAL A 121 -13.27 -18.24 10.03
CA VAL A 121 -14.17 -17.93 8.93
C VAL A 121 -15.43 -18.75 9.18
N GLY A 122 -16.58 -18.10 9.10
CA GLY A 122 -17.86 -18.76 9.32
C GLY A 122 -18.95 -18.21 8.42
N MET A 123 -20.08 -18.88 8.49
CA MET A 123 -21.31 -18.47 7.83
C MET A 123 -22.48 -18.65 8.79
N ASP A 124 -23.42 -17.71 8.75
CA ASP A 124 -24.70 -17.84 9.47
C ASP A 124 -25.68 -18.58 8.54
N TYR A 125 -26.10 -19.79 8.95
CA TYR A 125 -26.98 -20.65 8.14
C TYR A 125 -28.46 -20.36 8.43
N GLU A 126 -28.89 -19.10 8.28
CA GLU A 126 -30.33 -18.81 8.36
C GLU A 126 -31.01 -19.13 7.01
N ASN A 127 -32.00 -20.03 7.03
CA ASN A 127 -32.95 -20.30 5.94
C ASN A 127 -32.40 -20.91 4.63
N GLY A 128 -31.32 -21.71 4.66
CA GLY A 128 -30.91 -22.49 3.48
C GLY A 128 -30.26 -21.65 2.37
N CYS A 129 -29.53 -20.62 2.77
CA CYS A 129 -28.87 -19.66 1.88
C CYS A 129 -27.72 -20.25 1.03
N LEU A 130 -27.22 -21.45 1.35
CA LEU A 130 -26.19 -22.12 0.55
C LEU A 130 -26.78 -22.53 -0.79
N THR A 131 -26.33 -21.89 -1.86
CA THR A 131 -26.60 -22.41 -3.20
C THR A 131 -25.77 -23.68 -3.42
N ASN A 132 -26.27 -24.59 -4.27
CA ASN A 132 -25.50 -25.75 -4.73
C ASN A 132 -24.25 -25.36 -5.54
N SER A 133 -24.06 -24.07 -5.83
CA SER A 133 -22.91 -23.54 -6.55
C SER A 133 -21.89 -23.03 -5.54
N SER A 134 -20.78 -23.76 -5.43
CA SER A 134 -19.63 -23.36 -4.61
C SER A 134 -18.96 -22.05 -5.05
N ILE A 135 -19.37 -21.46 -6.18
CA ILE A 135 -18.87 -20.17 -6.67
C ILE A 135 -19.52 -19.00 -5.95
N ASP A 136 -20.73 -19.18 -5.41
CA ASP A 136 -21.53 -18.09 -4.83
C ASP A 136 -21.23 -17.91 -3.33
N ASN A 137 -20.45 -18.82 -2.74
CA ASN A 137 -20.16 -18.87 -1.31
C ASN A 137 -18.66 -18.72 -1.04
N LEU A 138 -17.96 -17.87 -1.81
CA LEU A 138 -16.52 -17.62 -1.69
C LEU A 138 -16.27 -16.20 -1.14
N ILE A 139 -15.37 -16.10 -0.17
CA ILE A 139 -14.81 -14.86 0.35
C ILE A 139 -13.38 -14.72 -0.18
N PRO A 140 -13.16 -13.97 -1.27
CA PRO A 140 -11.83 -13.62 -1.74
C PRO A 140 -11.22 -12.52 -0.87
N PHE A 141 -9.95 -12.65 -0.51
CA PHE A 141 -9.25 -11.66 0.30
C PHE A 141 -7.74 -11.62 0.02
N VAL A 142 -7.15 -10.47 0.32
CA VAL A 142 -5.70 -10.23 0.34
C VAL A 142 -5.29 -9.62 1.68
N TYR A 143 -4.01 -9.67 2.01
CA TYR A 143 -3.49 -9.21 3.28
C TYR A 143 -2.04 -8.72 3.14
N GLY A 144 -1.62 -7.81 4.01
CA GLY A 144 -0.22 -7.37 4.07
C GLY A 144 0.28 -6.66 2.80
N LEU A 145 -0.62 -6.05 2.03
CA LEU A 145 -0.31 -5.31 0.81
C LEU A 145 -0.41 -3.79 1.01
N THR A 146 0.33 -3.02 0.23
CA THR A 146 0.12 -1.56 0.13
C THR A 146 -1.18 -1.25 -0.61
N ASN A 147 -1.70 -0.02 -0.47
CA ASN A 147 -2.93 0.38 -1.14
C ASN A 147 -2.80 0.29 -2.67
N GLU A 148 -1.62 0.62 -3.22
CA GLU A 148 -1.33 0.46 -4.65
C GLU A 148 -1.32 -1.02 -5.08
N GLU A 149 -0.84 -1.92 -4.22
CA GLU A 149 -0.88 -3.36 -4.49
C GLU A 149 -2.29 -3.93 -4.39
N ILE A 150 -3.10 -3.48 -3.41
CA ILE A 150 -4.51 -3.85 -3.27
C ILE A 150 -5.30 -3.47 -4.53
N GLU A 151 -5.08 -2.27 -5.07
CA GLU A 151 -5.79 -1.83 -6.28
C GLU A 151 -5.53 -2.74 -7.49
N LYS A 152 -4.32 -3.33 -7.58
CA LYS A 152 -3.98 -4.30 -8.63
C LYS A 152 -4.74 -5.63 -8.49
N HIS A 153 -5.30 -5.90 -7.31
CA HIS A 153 -6.08 -7.10 -7.01
C HIS A 153 -7.60 -6.88 -7.05
N ARG A 154 -8.08 -5.64 -7.24
CA ARG A 154 -9.52 -5.29 -7.24
C ARG A 154 -10.35 -6.14 -8.21
N SER A 155 -9.79 -6.46 -9.38
CA SER A 155 -10.43 -7.31 -10.38
C SER A 155 -10.10 -8.81 -10.26
N GLY A 156 -9.46 -9.23 -9.16
CA GLY A 156 -9.06 -10.61 -8.90
C GLY A 156 -7.54 -10.86 -8.99
N PRO A 157 -7.11 -12.09 -9.34
CA PRO A 157 -5.69 -12.44 -9.38
C PRO A 157 -4.97 -11.77 -10.55
N ILE A 158 -3.68 -11.48 -10.38
CA ILE A 158 -2.83 -10.94 -11.44
C ILE A 158 -2.36 -12.08 -12.32
N ILE A 159 -2.77 -12.09 -13.59
CA ILE A 159 -2.48 -13.14 -14.57
C ILE A 159 -1.37 -12.71 -15.56
N SER A 160 -0.52 -13.64 -16.00
CA SER A 160 0.43 -13.44 -17.09
C SER A 160 -0.07 -14.03 -18.40
N ASP A 161 0.56 -13.65 -19.51
CA ASP A 161 0.29 -14.26 -20.82
C ASP A 161 0.89 -15.67 -20.99
N LYS A 162 1.55 -16.21 -19.96
CA LYS A 162 2.11 -17.56 -19.99
C LYS A 162 1.01 -18.60 -19.75
N GLU A 163 1.09 -19.72 -20.46
CA GLU A 163 0.16 -20.82 -20.28
C GLU A 163 0.57 -21.76 -19.15
N CYS A 164 -0.37 -22.01 -18.22
CA CYS A 164 -0.21 -22.99 -17.14
C CYS A 164 -1.01 -24.26 -17.46
N LYS A 165 -0.37 -25.43 -17.28
CA LYS A 165 -1.04 -26.72 -17.46
C LYS A 165 -2.09 -26.92 -16.36
N GLY A 166 -3.33 -27.19 -16.75
CA GLY A 166 -4.42 -27.50 -15.82
C GLY A 166 -5.38 -26.34 -15.52
N CYS A 167 -5.24 -25.19 -16.17
CA CYS A 167 -6.03 -23.99 -15.90
C CYS A 167 -7.33 -23.81 -16.69
N GLY A 168 -7.96 -24.93 -17.06
CA GLY A 168 -9.15 -24.91 -17.91
C GLY A 168 -8.99 -24.02 -19.15
N ASP A 169 -10.09 -23.43 -19.62
CA ASP A 169 -10.13 -22.64 -20.87
C ASP A 169 -9.51 -21.24 -20.75
N LYS A 170 -8.97 -20.88 -19.58
CA LYS A 170 -8.23 -19.63 -19.34
C LYS A 170 -6.76 -19.98 -19.13
N ASN A 171 -6.09 -20.38 -20.21
CA ASN A 171 -4.66 -20.74 -20.29
C ASN A 171 -3.68 -19.63 -19.83
N LYS A 172 -3.95 -18.88 -18.76
CA LYS A 172 -3.07 -17.84 -18.25
C LYS A 172 -2.69 -18.17 -16.82
N CYS A 173 -1.39 -18.15 -16.56
CA CYS A 173 -0.85 -18.40 -15.23
C CYS A 173 -1.17 -17.24 -14.29
N ILE A 174 -1.52 -17.57 -13.05
CA ILE A 174 -1.64 -16.64 -11.93
C ILE A 174 -0.23 -16.32 -11.44
N THR A 175 0.17 -15.05 -11.56
CA THR A 175 1.49 -14.57 -11.13
C THR A 175 1.51 -14.11 -9.68
N LYS A 176 0.42 -13.47 -9.22
CA LYS A 176 0.24 -12.99 -7.86
C LYS A 176 -1.25 -13.03 -7.50
N THR A 177 -1.59 -13.55 -6.33
CA THR A 177 -2.98 -13.75 -5.87
C THR A 177 -3.06 -13.80 -4.34
N GLY A 178 -4.23 -13.45 -3.82
CA GLY A 178 -4.60 -13.68 -2.44
C GLY A 178 -5.11 -15.10 -2.21
N LEU A 179 -6.04 -15.22 -1.27
CA LEU A 179 -6.73 -16.47 -0.95
C LEU A 179 -8.23 -16.26 -1.05
N GLU A 180 -8.96 -17.33 -1.29
CA GLU A 180 -10.40 -17.39 -1.13
C GLU A 180 -10.75 -18.57 -0.25
N VAL A 181 -11.74 -18.35 0.61
CA VAL A 181 -12.34 -19.37 1.47
C VAL A 181 -13.82 -19.48 1.16
N GLY A 182 -14.40 -20.65 1.28
CA GLY A 182 -15.82 -20.78 1.01
C GLY A 182 -16.42 -22.11 1.42
N TRP A 183 -17.70 -22.23 1.13
CA TRP A 183 -18.49 -23.40 1.51
C TRP A 183 -19.17 -24.00 0.29
N GLU A 184 -19.29 -25.32 0.30
CA GLU A 184 -20.01 -26.10 -0.69
C GLU A 184 -20.89 -27.07 0.06
N GLY A 185 -22.20 -26.90 -0.01
CA GLY A 185 -23.13 -27.68 0.81
C GLY A 185 -24.21 -28.37 0.00
N THR A 186 -24.68 -29.48 0.55
CA THR A 186 -26.04 -29.98 0.34
C THR A 186 -26.82 -29.77 1.64
N ASN A 187 -28.12 -30.05 1.63
CA ASN A 187 -28.95 -30.02 2.84
C ASN A 187 -28.42 -30.94 3.99
N GLU A 188 -27.53 -31.89 3.68
CA GLU A 188 -27.03 -32.89 4.63
C GLU A 188 -25.57 -32.67 5.05
N SER A 189 -24.79 -31.86 4.33
CA SER A 189 -23.36 -31.69 4.61
C SER A 189 -22.84 -30.38 4.05
N ILE A 190 -21.91 -29.74 4.77
CA ILE A 190 -21.25 -28.51 4.33
C ILE A 190 -19.76 -28.79 4.23
N SER A 191 -19.22 -28.79 3.03
CA SER A 191 -17.78 -28.83 2.79
C SER A 191 -17.20 -27.43 2.81
N PHE A 192 -15.94 -27.32 3.23
CA PHE A 192 -15.19 -26.08 3.18
C PHE A 192 -14.07 -26.16 2.14
N VAL A 193 -13.79 -25.01 1.54
CA VAL A 193 -12.76 -24.84 0.53
C VAL A 193 -11.86 -23.69 0.95
N ALA A 194 -10.55 -23.87 0.84
CA ALA A 194 -9.58 -22.78 0.88
C ALA A 194 -8.55 -22.95 -0.24
N LYS A 195 -8.37 -21.92 -1.05
CA LYS A 195 -7.50 -21.97 -2.24
C LYS A 195 -7.05 -20.56 -2.67
N PRO A 196 -6.06 -20.44 -3.57
CA PRO A 196 -5.73 -19.19 -4.21
C PRO A 196 -6.88 -18.70 -5.09
N ILE A 197 -7.04 -17.39 -5.17
CA ILE A 197 -8.09 -16.78 -5.99
C ILE A 197 -7.85 -17.14 -7.45
N GLY A 198 -8.90 -17.65 -8.13
CA GLY A 198 -8.87 -18.04 -9.53
C GLY A 198 -8.39 -19.47 -9.81
N GLU A 199 -8.00 -20.23 -8.79
CA GLU A 199 -7.63 -21.64 -8.93
C GLU A 199 -8.87 -22.55 -9.03
N LEU A 200 -8.81 -23.58 -9.89
CA LEU A 200 -9.84 -24.61 -9.99
C LEU A 200 -9.80 -25.54 -8.77
N GLN A 201 -10.98 -25.89 -8.25
CA GLN A 201 -11.13 -26.61 -6.98
C GLN A 201 -10.48 -27.99 -7.03
N ASN A 202 -9.55 -28.26 -6.11
CA ASN A 202 -8.98 -29.61 -5.92
C ASN A 202 -8.88 -30.02 -4.44
N THR A 203 -9.34 -29.22 -3.48
CA THR A 203 -9.26 -29.58 -2.07
C THR A 203 -10.50 -29.14 -1.30
N LEU A 204 -11.43 -30.07 -1.15
CA LEU A 204 -12.60 -29.95 -0.32
C LEU A 204 -12.31 -30.62 1.03
N LEU A 205 -12.60 -29.92 2.12
CA LEU A 205 -12.68 -30.53 3.45
C LEU A 205 -14.15 -30.77 3.77
N PRO A 206 -14.66 -32.00 3.71
CA PRO A 206 -16.03 -32.26 4.11
C PRO A 206 -16.15 -32.02 5.61
N LEU A 207 -16.98 -31.05 6.02
CA LEU A 207 -17.43 -30.95 7.40
C LEU A 207 -18.80 -31.61 7.48
N LYS A 208 -18.95 -32.55 8.41
CA LYS A 208 -20.29 -33.00 8.77
C LYS A 208 -20.90 -31.92 9.64
N HIS A 209 -21.94 -31.28 9.13
CA HIS A 209 -22.77 -30.40 9.93
C HIS A 209 -23.64 -31.30 10.80
N GLU A 210 -23.43 -31.29 12.12
CA GLU A 210 -24.40 -31.89 13.04
C GLU A 210 -25.55 -30.90 13.21
N GLU A 211 -26.78 -31.31 12.92
CA GLU A 211 -28.02 -30.50 12.79
C GLU A 211 -28.38 -29.59 13.99
N ASN A 212 -27.56 -29.53 15.04
CA ASN A 212 -27.89 -28.88 16.29
C ASN A 212 -26.97 -27.68 16.59
N GLY A 213 -26.94 -26.66 15.73
CA GLY A 213 -26.42 -25.35 16.14
C GLY A 213 -25.87 -24.45 15.03
N GLU A 214 -26.78 -23.67 14.45
CA GLU A 214 -26.72 -22.31 13.84
C GLU A 214 -25.50 -21.85 13.00
N ASN A 215 -24.24 -22.16 13.34
CA ASN A 215 -23.06 -21.60 12.65
C ASN A 215 -21.97 -22.63 12.32
N SER A 216 -21.47 -22.60 11.08
CA SER A 216 -20.34 -23.45 10.65
C SER A 216 -19.05 -22.63 10.58
N GLU A 217 -18.13 -22.83 11.53
CA GLU A 217 -16.87 -22.09 11.65
C GLU A 217 -15.62 -22.96 11.48
N ILE A 218 -14.57 -22.37 10.90
CA ILE A 218 -13.23 -22.98 10.79
C ILE A 218 -12.16 -21.98 11.18
N GLU A 219 -11.18 -22.42 11.96
CA GLU A 219 -9.97 -21.65 12.22
C GLU A 219 -9.01 -21.79 11.05
N MET A 220 -8.65 -20.66 10.44
CA MET A 220 -7.60 -20.55 9.44
C MET A 220 -6.35 -19.93 10.06
N GLU A 221 -5.19 -20.48 9.71
CA GLU A 221 -3.89 -20.00 10.14
C GLU A 221 -2.97 -19.85 8.94
N ILE A 222 -2.46 -18.63 8.71
CA ILE A 222 -1.51 -18.30 7.65
C ILE A 222 -0.16 -18.01 8.31
N ARG A 223 0.91 -18.69 7.87
CA ARG A 223 2.27 -18.53 8.38
C ARG A 223 3.26 -18.32 7.26
N GLU A 224 4.24 -17.45 7.46
CA GLU A 224 5.32 -17.29 6.47
C GLU A 224 6.38 -18.40 6.63
N PHE A 225 6.80 -18.99 5.52
CA PHE A 225 7.92 -19.93 5.46
C PHE A 225 8.92 -19.48 4.39
N LYS A 226 10.15 -20.01 4.43
CA LYS A 226 11.22 -19.70 3.46
C LYS A 226 10.84 -19.89 1.97
N LYS A 227 9.74 -20.60 1.71
CA LYS A 227 9.24 -21.02 0.40
C LYS A 227 7.82 -20.51 0.13
N GLY A 228 7.42 -19.42 0.78
CA GLY A 228 6.09 -18.83 0.67
C GLY A 228 5.16 -19.16 1.84
N PRO A 229 3.91 -18.68 1.78
CA PRO A 229 2.94 -18.84 2.86
C PRO A 229 2.51 -20.30 3.01
N LYS A 230 2.44 -20.76 4.25
CA LYS A 230 1.82 -22.03 4.63
C LYS A 230 0.49 -21.75 5.28
N ILE A 231 -0.55 -22.33 4.71
CA ILE A 231 -1.91 -22.26 5.24
C ILE A 231 -2.20 -23.56 5.98
N SER A 232 -2.82 -23.46 7.14
CA SER A 232 -3.36 -24.60 7.88
C SER A 232 -4.77 -24.28 8.32
N LEU A 233 -5.61 -25.31 8.29
CA LEU A 233 -7.01 -25.24 8.70
C LEU A 233 -7.20 -26.14 9.91
N LYS A 234 -7.98 -25.68 10.88
CA LYS A 234 -8.42 -26.50 12.00
C LYS A 234 -9.93 -26.43 12.11
N ASN A 235 -10.54 -27.61 11.98
CA ASN A 235 -11.91 -27.79 12.41
C ASN A 235 -11.91 -27.94 13.94
N HIS A 236 -12.82 -27.26 14.63
CA HIS A 236 -12.97 -27.39 16.08
C HIS A 236 -13.49 -28.77 16.51
N LEU A 237 -14.20 -29.48 15.61
CA LEU A 237 -14.79 -30.79 15.90
C LEU A 237 -13.76 -31.94 15.82
N ASP A 238 -12.74 -31.79 14.98
CA ASP A 238 -11.71 -32.82 14.81
C ASP A 238 -10.44 -32.48 15.60
N LYS A 239 -10.11 -33.33 16.58
CA LYS A 239 -8.86 -33.24 17.37
C LYS A 239 -7.57 -33.32 16.52
N GLY A 240 -7.68 -33.59 15.22
CA GLY A 240 -6.58 -33.57 14.27
C GLY A 240 -6.62 -32.33 13.38
N ALA A 241 -5.74 -31.35 13.64
CA ALA A 241 -5.50 -30.25 12.72
C ALA A 241 -5.05 -30.79 11.35
N MET A 242 -5.91 -30.74 10.33
CA MET A 242 -5.54 -31.14 8.98
C MET A 242 -4.63 -30.05 8.37
N LYS A 243 -3.34 -30.34 8.33
CA LYS A 243 -2.35 -29.48 7.68
C LYS A 243 -2.41 -29.71 6.18
N ILE A 244 -3.20 -28.92 5.46
CA ILE A 244 -3.14 -28.92 4.01
C ILE A 244 -1.83 -28.26 3.58
N ASN A 245 -0.97 -29.01 2.88
CA ASN A 245 0.21 -28.43 2.25
C ASN A 245 -0.13 -28.03 0.81
N LEU A 246 -0.32 -26.73 0.62
CA LEU A 246 -0.75 -26.16 -0.65
C LEU A 246 0.30 -26.26 -1.77
N ASN A 247 1.56 -26.58 -1.46
CA ASN A 247 2.67 -26.49 -2.40
C ASN A 247 2.54 -27.40 -3.63
N ASN A 248 1.66 -28.41 -3.61
CA ASN A 248 1.47 -29.33 -4.75
C ASN A 248 0.05 -29.33 -5.32
N ALA A 249 -0.93 -28.71 -4.66
CA ALA A 249 -2.35 -28.87 -5.00
C ALA A 249 -2.81 -27.97 -6.17
N PHE A 250 -2.01 -26.96 -6.54
CA PHE A 250 -2.41 -25.93 -7.49
C PHE A 250 -1.68 -26.04 -8.81
N SER A 251 -2.44 -25.91 -9.88
CA SER A 251 -2.05 -25.98 -11.28
C SER A 251 -1.88 -24.61 -11.93
N CYS A 252 -2.54 -23.56 -11.41
CA CYS A 252 -2.56 -22.25 -12.07
C CYS A 252 -1.57 -21.22 -11.59
N LEU A 253 -0.81 -21.52 -10.54
CA LEU A 253 0.23 -20.62 -10.07
C LEU A 253 1.47 -20.71 -10.97
N GLU A 254 1.92 -19.57 -11.50
CA GLU A 254 3.19 -19.47 -12.24
C GLU A 254 4.35 -19.92 -11.35
N ASN A 255 4.33 -19.51 -10.08
CA ASN A 255 5.29 -19.94 -9.09
C ASN A 255 4.58 -20.26 -7.77
N LYS A 256 4.48 -21.54 -7.42
CA LYS A 256 3.77 -22.00 -6.22
C LYS A 256 4.28 -21.39 -4.90
N GLU A 257 5.55 -20.98 -4.86
CA GLU A 257 6.18 -20.39 -3.66
C GLU A 257 6.03 -18.87 -3.59
N LYS A 258 5.69 -18.19 -4.71
CA LYS A 258 5.72 -16.72 -4.80
C LYS A 258 4.41 -16.10 -5.30
N SER A 259 3.56 -16.90 -5.92
CA SER A 259 2.32 -16.40 -6.51
C SER A 259 1.22 -16.17 -5.49
N ILE A 260 1.29 -16.78 -4.30
CA ILE A 260 0.41 -16.38 -3.19
C ILE A 260 1.10 -15.25 -2.44
N VAL A 261 0.36 -14.19 -2.13
CA VAL A 261 0.86 -13.06 -1.35
C VAL A 261 1.45 -13.55 -0.02
N SER A 262 2.73 -13.19 0.21
CA SER A 262 3.42 -13.45 1.47
C SER A 262 2.77 -12.66 2.60
N LEU A 263 2.78 -13.26 3.80
CA LEU A 263 2.28 -12.58 4.98
C LEU A 263 3.23 -11.44 5.34
N ASN A 264 2.71 -10.22 5.32
CA ASN A 264 3.43 -9.04 5.75
C ASN A 264 2.69 -8.37 6.91
N ILE A 265 3.42 -8.12 7.99
CA ILE A 265 2.94 -7.42 9.18
C ILE A 265 4.00 -6.36 9.49
N TRP A 266 3.62 -5.10 9.40
CA TRP A 266 4.57 -4.01 9.53
C TRP A 266 4.76 -3.60 10.99
N GLU A 267 6.01 -3.41 11.39
CA GLU A 267 6.33 -2.84 12.69
C GLU A 267 5.95 -1.36 12.71
N ILE A 268 5.34 -0.90 13.80
CA ILE A 268 4.99 0.52 13.97
C ILE A 268 6.24 1.28 14.41
N GLU A 269 6.45 2.47 13.85
CA GLU A 269 7.60 3.31 14.18
C GLU A 269 7.52 3.83 15.62
N GLY A 270 8.56 3.56 16.40
CA GLY A 270 8.68 4.00 17.79
C GLY A 270 7.58 3.42 18.70
N ASP A 271 7.25 4.16 19.76
CA ASP A 271 6.16 3.82 20.68
C ASP A 271 4.89 4.64 20.34
N THR A 272 4.58 4.78 19.05
CA THR A 272 3.43 5.56 18.56
C THR A 272 2.13 4.76 18.47
N SER A 273 2.17 3.45 18.77
CA SER A 273 0.96 2.63 18.79
C SER A 273 0.00 3.08 19.90
N PRO A 274 -1.31 3.24 19.61
CA PRO A 274 -2.31 3.54 20.63
C PRO A 274 -2.57 2.36 21.58
N ASP A 275 -2.05 1.17 21.27
CA ASP A 275 -1.98 0.02 22.17
C ASP A 275 -0.51 -0.39 22.38
N PRO A 276 0.04 -0.19 23.60
CA PRO A 276 1.46 -0.44 23.87
C PRO A 276 1.86 -1.93 23.73
N GLU A 277 0.91 -2.86 23.78
CA GLU A 277 1.15 -4.30 23.61
C GLU A 277 1.10 -4.74 22.14
N LYS A 278 0.53 -3.90 21.26
CA LYS A 278 0.32 -4.21 19.84
C LYS A 278 1.18 -3.29 18.96
N LYS A 279 2.44 -3.68 18.77
CA LYS A 279 3.45 -2.87 18.05
C LYS A 279 3.52 -3.09 16.54
N ASN A 280 2.54 -3.76 15.94
CA ASN A 280 2.54 -4.03 14.50
C ASN A 280 1.16 -3.78 13.90
N LEU A 281 1.16 -3.32 12.64
CA LEU A 281 -0.04 -3.15 11.83
C LEU A 281 -0.21 -4.35 10.89
N PHE A 282 -1.40 -4.89 10.87
CA PHE A 282 -1.87 -5.90 9.93
C PHE A 282 -3.06 -5.34 9.13
N VAL A 283 -2.91 -5.28 7.82
CA VAL A 283 -3.96 -4.82 6.90
C VAL A 283 -4.59 -6.04 6.24
N PHE A 284 -5.92 -6.12 6.33
CA PHE A 284 -6.72 -7.19 5.75
C PHE A 284 -7.77 -6.59 4.82
N HIS A 285 -7.87 -7.10 3.59
CA HIS A 285 -8.76 -6.56 2.57
C HIS A 285 -9.60 -7.68 1.96
N LEU A 286 -10.92 -7.55 2.08
CA LEU A 286 -11.90 -8.37 1.40
C LEU A 286 -12.09 -7.83 -0.02
N LEU A 287 -11.94 -8.70 -1.01
CA LEU A 287 -12.11 -8.33 -2.41
C LEU A 287 -13.59 -8.37 -2.83
N PRO A 288 -13.97 -7.67 -3.90
CA PRO A 288 -15.28 -7.82 -4.52
C PRO A 288 -15.57 -9.29 -4.85
N GLY A 289 -16.81 -9.73 -4.64
CA GLY A 289 -17.25 -11.10 -4.88
C GLY A 289 -18.60 -11.15 -5.59
N HIS A 290 -19.17 -12.35 -5.67
CA HIS A 290 -20.59 -12.47 -6.01
C HIS A 290 -21.38 -12.13 -4.75
N GLU A 291 -22.58 -11.57 -4.92
CA GLU A 291 -23.52 -11.44 -3.81
C GLU A 291 -23.66 -12.80 -3.13
N ALA A 292 -23.22 -12.86 -1.88
CA ALA A 292 -23.32 -14.08 -1.11
C ALA A 292 -24.79 -14.23 -0.74
N GLY A 293 -25.37 -15.39 -1.05
CA GLY A 293 -26.72 -15.71 -0.57
C GLY A 293 -26.79 -15.76 0.96
N CYS A 294 -25.65 -16.00 1.61
CA CYS A 294 -25.49 -16.12 3.06
C CYS A 294 -24.76 -14.93 3.70
N SER A 295 -25.05 -14.67 4.98
CA SER A 295 -24.19 -13.85 5.84
C SER A 295 -22.89 -14.60 6.09
N LEU A 296 -21.82 -14.17 5.42
CA LEU A 296 -20.47 -14.70 5.59
C LEU A 296 -19.69 -13.80 6.53
N TYR A 297 -18.83 -14.36 7.36
CA TYR A 297 -18.05 -13.56 8.30
C TYR A 297 -16.64 -14.07 8.56
N ILE A 298 -15.78 -13.15 9.00
CA ILE A 298 -14.42 -13.42 9.49
C ILE A 298 -14.29 -12.88 10.91
N LYS A 299 -13.73 -13.69 11.81
CA LYS A 299 -13.51 -13.33 13.22
C LYS A 299 -12.02 -13.29 13.57
N PHE A 300 -11.58 -12.17 14.13
CA PHE A 300 -10.26 -12.00 14.71
C PHE A 300 -10.38 -11.89 16.23
N SER A 301 -9.64 -12.70 16.99
CA SER A 301 -9.70 -12.63 18.46
C SER A 301 -9.19 -11.28 18.98
N VAL A 302 -9.95 -10.63 19.86
CA VAL A 302 -9.55 -9.35 20.51
C VAL A 302 -8.29 -9.48 21.37
N ASN A 303 -7.97 -10.70 21.82
CA ASN A 303 -6.73 -10.97 22.54
C ASN A 303 -5.51 -10.87 21.62
N ASP A 304 -5.67 -11.25 20.35
CA ASP A 304 -4.58 -11.25 19.36
C ASP A 304 -4.55 -9.96 18.54
N PHE A 305 -5.70 -9.34 18.31
CA PHE A 305 -5.88 -8.17 17.46
C PHE A 305 -6.65 -7.04 18.14
N ALA A 306 -6.41 -5.81 17.72
CA ALA A 306 -7.23 -4.67 18.10
C ALA A 306 -7.63 -3.91 16.82
N LEU A 307 -8.91 -3.56 16.66
CA LEU A 307 -9.39 -2.80 15.50
C LEU A 307 -8.95 -1.34 15.63
N LEU A 308 -8.32 -0.82 14.57
CA LEU A 308 -7.87 0.55 14.52
C LEU A 308 -8.94 1.45 13.88
N THR A 309 -9.07 2.67 14.38
CA THR A 309 -9.90 3.75 13.82
C THR A 309 -9.13 5.06 13.86
N ILE A 310 -9.66 6.12 13.23
CA ILE A 310 -9.15 7.48 13.36
C ILE A 310 -10.23 8.33 14.05
N GLU A 311 -9.87 9.02 15.11
CA GLU A 311 -10.74 10.02 15.72
C GLU A 311 -10.95 11.19 14.76
N SER A 312 -12.23 11.48 14.44
CA SER A 312 -12.55 12.70 13.70
C SER A 312 -12.23 13.91 14.58
N SER A 313 -11.31 14.76 14.14
CA SER A 313 -10.96 16.01 14.81
C SER A 313 -12.09 17.06 14.80
N GLU A 314 -13.29 16.71 14.31
CA GLU A 314 -14.44 17.61 14.13
C GLU A 314 -15.02 18.22 15.41
N GLY A 315 -14.59 17.81 16.61
CA GLY A 315 -14.90 18.51 17.87
C GLY A 315 -13.78 19.45 18.37
N GLY A 316 -12.57 19.28 17.86
CA GLY A 316 -11.40 20.02 18.29
C GLY A 316 -11.01 21.01 17.22
N ARG A 317 -11.50 22.25 17.36
CA ARG A 317 -10.96 23.45 16.69
C ARG A 317 -9.45 23.28 16.55
N MET A 318 -9.03 22.90 15.34
CA MET A 318 -7.71 22.37 15.03
C MET A 318 -6.68 23.39 15.49
N LYS A 319 -6.17 23.23 16.71
CA LYS A 319 -4.94 23.90 17.13
C LYS A 319 -3.88 23.17 16.35
N THR A 320 -3.65 23.62 15.12
CA THR A 320 -2.40 23.37 14.42
C THR A 320 -1.29 23.76 15.39
N SER A 321 -0.75 22.78 16.11
CA SER A 321 0.49 22.89 16.85
C SER A 321 1.58 22.95 15.79
N SER A 322 1.65 24.11 15.11
CA SER A 322 2.69 24.43 14.16
C SER A 322 3.99 24.66 14.93
N SER A 323 4.57 23.60 15.49
CA SER A 323 5.96 23.63 15.98
C SER A 323 6.90 23.95 14.80
N SER A 324 6.52 23.53 13.58
CA SER A 324 7.16 23.89 12.32
C SER A 324 7.06 25.38 11.97
N SER A 325 5.91 26.05 12.18
CA SER A 325 5.82 27.48 11.84
C SER A 325 6.63 28.36 12.80
N LYS A 326 6.72 27.99 14.09
CA LYS A 326 7.52 28.75 15.04
C LYS A 326 9.01 28.73 14.67
N ILE A 327 9.52 27.56 14.27
CA ILE A 327 10.91 27.43 13.80
C ILE A 327 11.12 28.27 12.53
N PHE A 328 10.18 28.23 11.59
CA PHE A 328 10.24 29.05 10.38
C PHE A 328 10.23 30.57 10.68
N TRP A 329 9.37 31.03 11.59
CA TRP A 329 9.32 32.43 12.02
C TRP A 329 10.57 32.86 12.81
N ILE A 330 11.16 31.96 13.60
CA ILE A 330 12.44 32.20 14.28
C ILE A 330 13.57 32.36 13.26
N ILE A 331 13.63 31.50 12.24
CA ILE A 331 14.64 31.61 11.17
C ILE A 331 14.48 32.93 10.40
N ILE A 332 13.25 33.33 10.08
CA ILE A 332 12.98 34.63 9.43
C ILE A 332 13.42 35.78 10.34
N ALA A 333 13.06 35.77 11.63
CA ALA A 333 13.43 36.82 12.57
C ALA A 333 14.95 36.97 12.73
N VAL A 334 15.67 35.85 12.85
CA VAL A 334 17.14 35.84 12.92
C VAL A 334 17.76 36.39 11.64
N THR A 335 17.23 36.02 10.47
CA THR A 335 17.73 36.50 9.18
C THR A 335 17.55 38.01 9.05
N VAL A 336 16.38 38.55 9.42
CA VAL A 336 16.12 40.00 9.40
C VAL A 336 17.04 40.74 10.37
N PHE A 337 17.25 40.19 11.57
CA PHE A 337 18.15 40.79 12.56
C PHE A 337 19.60 40.89 12.07
N ILE A 338 20.11 39.86 11.41
CA ILE A 338 21.46 39.86 10.83
C ILE A 338 21.57 40.93 9.73
N VAL A 339 20.57 41.06 8.86
CA VAL A 339 20.55 42.10 7.81
C VAL A 339 20.54 43.50 8.41
N CYS A 340 19.75 43.74 9.46
CA CYS A 340 19.75 45.02 10.17
C CYS A 340 21.12 45.33 10.82
N LEU A 341 21.76 44.35 11.46
CA LEU A 341 23.10 44.52 12.05
C LEU A 341 24.14 44.88 10.99
N LEU A 342 24.14 44.19 9.85
CA LEU A 342 25.05 44.47 8.75
C LEU A 342 24.82 45.85 8.13
N SER A 343 23.55 46.29 8.03
CA SER A 343 23.17 47.64 7.61
C SER A 343 23.74 48.71 8.55
N VAL A 344 23.60 48.55 9.87
CA VAL A 344 24.13 49.50 10.85
C VAL A 344 25.66 49.55 10.78
N LEU A 345 26.33 48.39 10.72
CA LEU A 345 27.78 48.32 10.59
C LEU A 345 28.29 49.00 9.32
N ALA A 346 27.62 48.82 8.18
CA ALA A 346 27.96 49.50 6.94
C ALA A 346 27.83 51.03 7.07
N THR A 347 26.76 51.49 7.74
CA THR A 347 26.53 52.93 7.97
C THR A 347 27.62 53.54 8.87
N VAL A 348 28.00 52.83 9.94
CA VAL A 348 29.09 53.24 10.83
C VAL A 348 30.43 53.29 10.09
N LEU A 349 30.74 52.29 9.27
CA LEU A 349 31.95 52.26 8.45
C LEU A 349 32.00 53.43 7.47
N ILE A 350 30.89 53.73 6.78
CA ILE A 350 30.78 54.89 5.88
C ILE A 350 31.00 56.18 6.67
N TYR A 351 30.40 56.32 7.84
CA TYR A 351 30.58 57.49 8.71
C TYR A 351 32.05 57.71 9.07
N PHE A 352 32.77 56.66 9.48
CA PHE A 352 34.21 56.75 9.79
C PHE A 352 35.06 57.07 8.56
N ILE A 353 34.73 56.50 7.39
CA ILE A 353 35.44 56.79 6.13
C ILE A 353 35.22 58.24 5.70
N CYS A 354 33.99 58.74 5.78
CA CYS A 354 33.67 60.13 5.43
C CYS A 354 34.27 61.12 6.42
N ARG A 355 34.23 60.83 7.73
CA ARG A 355 34.85 61.69 8.75
C ARG A 355 36.37 61.81 8.56
N LYS A 356 37.04 60.74 8.10
CA LYS A 356 38.48 60.75 7.83
C LYS A 356 38.86 61.59 6.58
N LYS A 357 37.92 61.90 5.68
CA LYS A 357 38.17 62.74 4.49
C LYS A 357 37.90 64.23 4.70
N SER A 358 37.26 64.62 5.80
CA SER A 358 36.87 66.02 6.04
C SER A 358 37.97 66.91 6.65
N SER A 359 39.18 66.38 6.88
CA SER A 359 40.30 67.16 7.45
C SER A 359 41.38 67.46 6.39
N LYS A 360 41.00 68.10 5.29
CA LYS A 360 41.95 68.82 4.44
C LYS A 360 41.48 70.27 4.27
N PRO A 361 42.32 71.27 4.62
CA PRO A 361 41.98 72.68 4.46
C PRO A 361 41.90 73.04 2.97
N LYS A 362 40.86 73.81 2.63
CA LYS A 362 40.63 74.42 1.32
C LYS A 362 41.76 75.40 1.01
N GLU A 363 42.39 75.22 -0.15
CA GLU A 363 43.18 76.27 -0.80
C GLU A 363 42.37 76.78 -2.00
N GLU A 364 42.34 78.10 -2.10
CA GLU A 364 41.50 78.94 -2.95
C GLU A 364 42.27 79.31 -4.22
N ASN A 365 41.68 79.14 -5.43
CA ASN A 365 41.67 80.18 -6.46
C ASN A 365 41.04 79.78 -7.82
N LYS A 366 40.21 80.72 -8.28
CA LYS A 366 40.03 81.29 -9.63
C LYS A 366 39.44 80.47 -10.79
N ASN A 367 38.23 80.89 -11.16
CA ASN A 367 37.76 81.36 -12.48
C ASN A 367 38.29 80.67 -13.75
N VAL A 368 37.35 80.23 -14.61
CA VAL A 368 37.11 80.74 -15.97
C VAL A 368 35.91 79.98 -16.60
N SER A 369 34.98 80.74 -17.16
CA SER A 369 33.85 80.37 -18.06
C SER A 369 34.31 80.53 -19.53
N PRO A 370 33.56 80.30 -20.66
CA PRO A 370 32.19 79.81 -20.90
C PRO A 370 31.99 78.87 -22.16
N TYR A 371 30.73 78.49 -22.44
CA TYR A 371 30.08 78.07 -23.72
C TYR A 371 30.48 76.79 -24.50
N SER A 372 29.49 75.95 -24.85
CA SER A 372 28.93 75.79 -26.22
C SER A 372 27.99 74.56 -26.39
N LEU A 373 27.32 74.51 -27.55
CA LEU A 373 26.01 73.93 -27.90
C LEU A 373 25.93 72.41 -28.29
N ALA A 374 24.72 71.87 -28.10
CA ALA A 374 23.87 71.01 -28.98
C ALA A 374 24.38 69.69 -29.62
N LYS A 375 23.62 68.59 -29.41
CA LYS A 375 22.74 67.90 -30.41
C LYS A 375 22.23 66.52 -29.94
N LYS A 376 20.91 66.29 -30.08
CA LYS A 376 20.24 64.98 -30.32
C LYS A 376 20.66 64.44 -31.73
N PRO A 377 20.52 63.15 -32.13
CA PRO A 377 19.25 62.40 -32.07
C PRO A 377 19.31 60.84 -32.06
N SER A 378 18.10 60.26 -32.11
CA SER A 378 17.66 59.02 -32.79
C SER A 378 17.80 57.64 -32.11
N ASP A 379 16.62 57.08 -31.80
CA ASP A 379 16.27 55.65 -31.71
C ASP A 379 16.74 54.85 -32.93
N PRO A 380 16.84 53.50 -32.82
CA PRO A 380 15.77 52.71 -33.44
C PRO A 380 15.38 51.38 -32.75
N LYS A 381 14.06 51.19 -32.71
CA LYS A 381 13.25 50.02 -33.09
C LYS A 381 13.50 48.63 -32.47
N LEU A 382 12.49 48.25 -31.68
CA LEU A 382 11.80 46.95 -31.60
C LEU A 382 12.17 45.90 -32.65
N LYS A 383 12.48 44.68 -32.17
CA LYS A 383 12.25 43.42 -32.88
C LYS A 383 11.38 42.50 -32.01
N GLU A 384 10.36 41.92 -32.66
CA GLU A 384 9.37 41.00 -32.10
C GLU A 384 9.97 39.65 -31.64
N PRO A 385 9.29 38.95 -30.72
CA PRO A 385 9.74 37.66 -30.20
C PRO A 385 9.44 36.51 -31.17
N VAL A 386 10.46 35.70 -31.44
CA VAL A 386 10.39 34.47 -32.22
C VAL A 386 9.69 33.36 -31.42
N LYS A 387 8.60 32.81 -31.98
CA LYS A 387 7.89 31.62 -31.48
C LYS A 387 8.81 30.38 -31.45
N PRO A 388 8.79 29.55 -30.39
CA PRO A 388 9.52 28.29 -30.39
C PRO A 388 8.79 27.21 -31.22
N LYS A 389 9.56 26.52 -32.07
CA LYS A 389 9.12 25.34 -32.82
C LYS A 389 9.01 24.10 -31.91
N PRO A 390 8.18 23.10 -32.25
CA PRO A 390 7.96 21.92 -31.42
C PRO A 390 9.16 20.98 -31.43
N LYS A 391 9.55 20.47 -30.25
CA LYS A 391 10.57 19.41 -30.14
C LYS A 391 9.97 18.05 -30.51
N ARG A 392 10.64 17.40 -31.44
CA ARG A 392 10.43 16.04 -31.95
C ARG A 392 10.61 15.03 -30.81
N ARG A 393 9.66 14.10 -30.62
CA ARG A 393 9.78 12.95 -29.71
C ARG A 393 10.92 12.04 -30.19
N VAL A 394 11.90 11.81 -29.34
CA VAL A 394 12.89 10.73 -29.48
C VAL A 394 12.33 9.53 -28.74
N LYS A 395 12.11 8.41 -29.45
CA LYS A 395 11.93 7.09 -28.83
C LYS A 395 13.32 6.59 -28.42
N THR A 396 13.55 6.41 -27.14
CA THR A 396 14.65 5.59 -26.64
C THR A 396 14.12 4.17 -26.47
N GLU A 397 14.66 3.23 -27.25
CA GLU A 397 14.55 1.80 -26.97
C GLU A 397 15.55 1.47 -25.88
N ASP A 398 15.07 1.12 -24.69
CA ASP A 398 15.92 0.58 -23.63
C ASP A 398 16.20 -0.90 -23.93
N LYS A 399 17.41 -1.15 -24.45
CA LYS A 399 18.05 -2.48 -24.44
C LYS A 399 18.43 -2.81 -22.99
N TYR A 400 17.80 -3.82 -22.42
CA TYR A 400 18.33 -4.47 -21.21
C TYR A 400 19.38 -5.51 -21.59
N GLU A 401 20.62 -5.29 -21.18
CA GLU A 401 21.66 -6.32 -21.15
C GLU A 401 21.45 -7.21 -19.92
N THR A 402 21.13 -8.48 -20.16
CA THR A 402 21.02 -9.52 -19.13
C THR A 402 22.42 -9.93 -18.66
N ILE A 403 22.88 -9.43 -17.53
CA ILE A 403 24.09 -9.92 -16.87
C ILE A 403 23.76 -11.30 -16.25
N THR A 404 24.31 -12.35 -16.86
CA THR A 404 24.19 -13.73 -16.36
C THR A 404 25.36 -14.03 -15.43
N THR A 405 25.18 -13.88 -14.12
CA THR A 405 26.14 -14.35 -13.11
C THR A 405 25.92 -15.85 -12.86
N LYS A 406 26.78 -16.69 -13.45
CA LYS A 406 26.89 -18.11 -13.12
C LYS A 406 27.42 -18.25 -11.70
N ILE A 407 26.56 -18.62 -10.75
CA ILE A 407 26.96 -19.08 -9.42
C ILE A 407 27.06 -20.61 -9.48
N SER A 408 28.28 -21.12 -9.47
CA SER A 408 28.60 -22.54 -9.30
C SER A 408 28.33 -22.96 -7.84
N LEU A 409 27.40 -23.89 -7.64
CA LEU A 409 27.15 -24.56 -6.36
C LEU A 409 28.20 -25.67 -6.13
N PRO A 410 28.70 -25.86 -4.89
CA PRO A 410 29.62 -26.94 -4.58
C PRO A 410 28.90 -28.30 -4.51
N ALA A 411 29.60 -29.33 -4.99
CA ALA A 411 29.14 -30.72 -5.04
C ALA A 411 28.90 -31.29 -3.63
N VAL A 412 27.69 -31.78 -3.38
CA VAL A 412 27.35 -32.54 -2.18
C VAL A 412 27.66 -34.02 -2.42
N ASN A 413 28.61 -34.53 -1.65
CA ASN A 413 29.03 -35.93 -1.60
C ASN A 413 27.87 -36.86 -1.22
N THR A 414 27.43 -37.69 -2.17
CA THR A 414 26.57 -38.85 -1.90
C THR A 414 27.40 -39.99 -1.30
N LYS A 415 27.20 -40.29 -0.01
CA LYS A 415 27.66 -41.54 0.60
C LYS A 415 26.67 -42.67 0.30
N LYS A 416 27.17 -43.64 -0.46
CA LYS A 416 26.60 -44.97 -0.70
C LYS A 416 26.29 -45.71 0.62
N ARG A 417 25.11 -46.32 0.72
CA ARG A 417 24.90 -47.56 1.48
C ARG A 417 24.23 -48.58 0.58
N GLY A 418 24.81 -49.78 0.58
CA GLY A 418 24.52 -50.88 -0.33
C GLY A 418 23.29 -51.72 0.02
N PRO A 419 23.07 -52.80 -0.75
CA PRO A 419 21.77 -53.46 -0.92
C PRO A 419 21.63 -54.75 -0.09
N LYS A 420 20.39 -55.21 0.13
CA LYS A 420 20.02 -56.63 0.34
C LYS A 420 18.49 -56.83 0.33
N PRO A 421 17.95 -58.05 0.16
CA PRO A 421 17.36 -58.46 -1.12
C PRO A 421 15.90 -58.93 -1.03
N GLY A 422 15.24 -58.91 -2.20
CA GLY A 422 14.32 -59.94 -2.71
C GLY A 422 13.05 -60.30 -1.92
N ILE A 423 11.89 -60.13 -2.56
CA ILE A 423 10.85 -61.17 -2.73
C ILE A 423 9.89 -60.66 -3.83
N LYS A 424 9.69 -61.48 -4.87
CA LYS A 424 8.57 -61.36 -5.83
C LYS A 424 7.35 -62.10 -5.25
N PRO A 425 6.13 -61.69 -5.60
CA PRO A 425 5.41 -62.56 -6.54
C PRO A 425 4.66 -61.81 -7.64
N LYS A 426 4.46 -62.54 -8.74
CA LYS A 426 3.65 -62.21 -9.92
C LYS A 426 2.17 -62.13 -9.57
N THR A 427 1.43 -61.23 -10.19
CA THR A 427 0.07 -61.53 -10.67
C THR A 427 -0.25 -60.65 -11.87
N ASP A 428 -0.56 -61.30 -12.99
CA ASP A 428 -1.04 -60.72 -14.24
C ASP A 428 -2.52 -60.34 -14.11
N ILE A 429 -2.89 -59.10 -14.43
CA ILE A 429 -4.29 -58.71 -14.69
C ILE A 429 -4.32 -57.88 -15.98
N LYS A 430 -5.01 -58.41 -16.99
CA LYS A 430 -5.35 -57.73 -18.25
C LYS A 430 -6.28 -56.53 -17.98
N PRO A 431 -6.11 -55.39 -18.66
CA PRO A 431 -7.18 -54.43 -18.82
C PRO A 431 -7.81 -54.57 -20.21
N GLY A 432 -9.12 -54.79 -20.24
CA GLY A 432 -9.92 -54.69 -21.44
C GLY A 432 -11.29 -54.14 -21.09
N THR A 433 -11.49 -52.83 -21.19
CA THR A 433 -12.82 -52.27 -21.43
C THR A 433 -12.73 -50.89 -22.05
N LYS A 434 -13.58 -50.68 -23.06
CA LYS A 434 -13.71 -49.52 -23.94
C LYS A 434 -14.15 -48.27 -23.17
N ALA A 435 -13.48 -47.14 -23.39
CA ALA A 435 -13.95 -45.84 -22.97
C ALA A 435 -15.06 -45.35 -23.93
N GLY A 436 -16.27 -45.18 -23.40
CA GLY A 436 -17.34 -44.44 -24.07
C GLY A 436 -17.04 -42.94 -24.03
N LYS A 437 -17.26 -42.24 -25.15
CA LYS A 437 -17.19 -40.78 -25.24
C LYS A 437 -18.28 -40.16 -24.36
N LEU A 438 -17.90 -39.53 -23.25
CA LEU A 438 -18.75 -38.58 -22.54
C LEU A 438 -18.66 -37.24 -23.29
N LYS A 439 -19.80 -36.74 -23.79
CA LYS A 439 -19.91 -35.36 -24.27
C LYS A 439 -20.04 -34.46 -23.04
N THR A 440 -19.00 -33.71 -22.73
CA THR A 440 -19.06 -32.63 -21.74
C THR A 440 -19.72 -31.41 -22.39
N ILE A 441 -20.85 -30.97 -21.83
CA ILE A 441 -21.46 -29.67 -22.12
C ILE A 441 -20.65 -28.67 -21.28
N GLY A 442 -19.95 -27.74 -21.94
CA GLY A 442 -19.11 -26.75 -21.27
C GLY A 442 -19.93 -25.62 -20.64
N PRO A 443 -19.47 -25.01 -19.53
CA PRO A 443 -20.12 -23.84 -18.94
C PRO A 443 -19.75 -22.54 -19.68
N THR A 444 -20.75 -21.66 -19.76
CA THR A 444 -20.81 -20.39 -20.49
C THR A 444 -19.81 -19.34 -19.98
N GLN A 445 -19.27 -18.55 -20.90
CA GLN A 445 -18.31 -17.45 -20.67
C GLN A 445 -18.84 -16.38 -19.68
N ARG A 446 -17.99 -15.93 -18.74
CA ARG A 446 -18.19 -14.70 -17.95
C ARG A 446 -17.46 -13.54 -18.61
N THR A 447 -18.21 -12.69 -19.30
CA THR A 447 -17.83 -11.32 -19.66
C THR A 447 -18.71 -10.40 -18.81
N MET A 448 -18.13 -9.50 -18.02
CA MET A 448 -18.90 -8.50 -17.29
C MET A 448 -19.39 -7.43 -18.27
N GLU A 449 -20.58 -7.61 -18.82
CA GLU A 449 -21.34 -6.53 -19.46
C GLU A 449 -22.20 -5.84 -18.40
N VAL A 450 -21.83 -4.61 -18.07
CA VAL A 450 -22.61 -3.71 -17.21
C VAL A 450 -23.83 -3.23 -18.02
N SER A 451 -24.97 -3.89 -17.83
CA SER A 451 -26.24 -3.39 -18.34
C SER A 451 -26.83 -2.38 -17.36
N LYS A 452 -26.81 -1.09 -17.75
CA LYS A 452 -27.60 -0.04 -17.08
C LYS A 452 -29.08 -0.35 -17.26
N MET A 453 -29.73 -0.87 -16.23
CA MET A 453 -31.18 -1.03 -16.21
C MET A 453 -31.80 0.30 -15.77
N THR A 454 -32.58 0.90 -16.66
CA THR A 454 -33.37 2.10 -16.39
C THR A 454 -34.67 1.63 -15.74
N GLN A 455 -34.93 2.03 -14.49
CA GLN A 455 -36.21 1.74 -13.81
C GLN A 455 -37.33 2.52 -14.50
N MET A 456 -38.37 1.80 -14.94
CA MET A 456 -39.66 2.37 -15.27
C MET A 456 -40.53 2.36 -14.00
N GLU A 457 -40.97 3.55 -13.59
CA GLU A 457 -42.09 3.75 -12.66
C GLU A 457 -43.38 3.19 -13.27
N ASN A 458 -44.11 2.42 -12.47
CA ASN A 458 -45.55 2.15 -12.48
C ASN A 458 -45.81 1.42 -11.16
N GLY A 459 -46.80 1.68 -10.32
CA GLY A 459 -47.98 2.54 -10.34
C GLY A 459 -48.72 2.21 -9.03
N GLU A 460 -49.51 3.16 -8.55
CA GLU A 460 -50.21 3.16 -7.26
C GLU A 460 -51.28 2.06 -7.08
N ASP A 461 -51.72 1.94 -5.82
CA ASP A 461 -53.02 1.49 -5.28
C ASP A 461 -53.07 0.15 -4.51
N PRO A 462 -54.00 0.00 -3.53
CA PRO A 462 -54.20 0.85 -2.36
C PRO A 462 -54.29 0.03 -1.04
N VAL A 463 -54.25 0.75 0.07
CA VAL A 463 -54.48 0.29 1.45
C VAL A 463 -55.92 -0.20 1.63
N PRO A 464 -56.17 -1.30 2.37
CA PRO A 464 -57.44 -1.48 3.05
C PRO A 464 -57.29 -1.14 4.54
N ASP A 465 -58.07 -0.15 4.96
CA ASP A 465 -58.54 -0.03 6.33
C ASP A 465 -59.23 -1.33 6.74
N ASN A 466 -58.94 -1.82 7.94
CA ASN A 466 -60.04 -2.22 8.81
C ASN A 466 -59.68 -2.19 10.29
N VAL A 467 -60.55 -1.48 10.99
CA VAL A 467 -60.75 -1.37 12.42
C VAL A 467 -61.44 -2.64 12.91
N GLN A 468 -60.85 -3.34 13.87
CA GLN A 468 -61.46 -3.65 15.18
C GLN A 468 -60.44 -4.23 16.15
#